data_AF-A0A182TB06-F1
#
_entry.id   AF-A0A182TB06-F1
#
_cell.length_a   1.000
_cell.length_b   1.000
_cell.length_c   1.000
_cell.angle_alpha   90.00
_cell.angle_beta   90.00
_cell.angle_gamma   90.00
#
_symmetry.space_group_name_H-M   'P 1'
#
loop_
_entity.id
_entity.type
_entity.pdbx_description
1 polymer ?
#
loop_
_entity_poly.entity_id
_entity_poly.type
_entity_poly.pdbx_seq_one_letter_code
_entity_poly.pdbx_strand_id
1 'polypeptide(L)'
;MSPSLRAILGNPDVLGSGGWAQMLQNDFWGTPLADSGSHGSYRPLCVASFKLNYLVDGFKPFGYHLVNVLLHSLATGLVVKLARHILPAGRSGVAITGLLFAVHPIHTEAVAGVVGRADLTGCIFYLLALLAYIRHVRWRQWGDGRQWLALAVTVLLAGAAILCKETAVTALVVCAIYDIIKGYAGSRDKVRLSTTSTWPGFPAVAGHTTVPGSPGIYI
;
A
#
# COMPACT_ATOMS: atom_id res chain seq x y z
N MET A 1 9.19 4.77 31.95
CA MET A 1 10.04 4.47 30.77
C MET A 1 9.29 4.92 29.53
N SER A 2 9.88 5.69 28.62
CA SER A 2 9.17 6.10 27.39
C SER A 2 8.92 4.89 26.48
N PRO A 3 7.87 4.91 25.64
CA PRO A 3 7.58 3.81 24.72
C PRO A 3 8.78 3.43 23.84
N SER A 4 9.47 4.42 23.26
CA SER A 4 10.66 4.18 22.45
C SER A 4 11.80 3.48 23.19
N LEU A 5 12.03 3.85 24.46
CA LEU A 5 13.05 3.17 25.26
C LEU A 5 12.66 1.71 25.52
N ARG A 6 11.38 1.44 25.84
CA ARG A 6 10.92 0.06 26.07
C ARG A 6 11.04 -0.80 24.81
N ALA A 7 10.61 -0.27 23.65
CA ALA A 7 10.64 -0.99 22.38
C ALA A 7 12.04 -1.34 21.89
N ILE A 8 13.07 -0.58 22.29
CA ILE A 8 14.46 -0.77 21.83
C ILE A 8 15.35 -1.34 22.92
N LEU A 9 15.50 -0.63 24.04
CA LEU A 9 16.42 -1.02 25.13
C LEU A 9 15.86 -2.15 25.99
N GLY A 10 14.54 -2.20 26.15
CA GLY A 10 13.86 -3.21 26.97
C GLY A 10 13.43 -4.46 26.19
N ASN A 11 13.66 -4.50 24.88
CA ASN A 11 13.10 -5.54 24.02
C ASN A 11 14.16 -6.60 23.66
N PRO A 12 14.11 -7.81 24.23
CA PRO A 12 15.08 -8.88 23.94
C PRO A 12 15.11 -9.27 22.45
N ASP A 13 14.00 -9.16 21.73
CA ASP A 13 13.93 -9.52 20.31
C ASP A 13 14.76 -8.59 19.44
N VAL A 14 14.88 -7.32 19.83
CA VAL A 14 15.70 -6.30 19.15
C VAL A 14 17.17 -6.47 19.49
N LEU A 15 17.49 -6.75 20.76
CA LEU A 15 18.87 -6.87 21.26
C LEU A 15 19.60 -8.12 20.77
N GLY A 16 18.88 -9.09 20.19
CA GLY A 16 19.48 -10.29 19.63
C GLY A 16 19.82 -11.37 20.67
N SER A 17 19.21 -11.31 21.86
CA SER A 17 19.35 -12.37 22.87
C SER A 17 18.73 -13.71 22.44
N GLY A 18 17.95 -13.73 21.35
CA GLY A 18 17.55 -14.95 20.64
C GLY A 18 17.32 -14.79 19.13
N GLY A 19 16.95 -15.90 18.50
CA GLY A 19 16.82 -16.03 17.03
C GLY A 19 15.64 -15.24 16.43
N TRP A 20 15.61 -15.10 15.10
CA TRP A 20 14.55 -14.38 14.40
C TRP A 20 13.15 -14.96 14.62
N ALA A 21 13.03 -16.26 14.90
CA ALA A 21 11.75 -16.89 15.17
C ALA A 21 11.13 -16.46 16.51
N GLN A 22 11.92 -15.93 17.44
CA GLN A 22 11.44 -15.56 18.78
C GLN A 22 10.44 -14.39 18.72
N MET A 23 10.66 -13.41 17.84
CA MET A 23 9.76 -12.27 17.67
C MET A 23 8.38 -12.65 17.12
N LEU A 24 8.19 -13.90 16.65
CA LEU A 24 6.89 -14.43 16.25
C LEU A 24 6.05 -14.92 17.44
N GLN A 25 6.67 -15.10 18.60
CA GLN A 25 6.03 -15.58 19.82
C GLN A 25 5.78 -14.46 20.83
N ASN A 26 6.34 -13.28 20.57
CA ASN A 26 6.30 -12.13 21.46
C ASN A 26 5.47 -10.99 20.87
N ASP A 27 4.99 -10.12 21.75
CA ASP A 27 4.40 -8.86 21.36
C ASP A 27 5.47 -7.84 20.91
N PHE A 28 5.01 -6.71 20.41
CA PHE A 28 5.83 -5.61 19.93
C PHE A 28 6.88 -5.10 20.94
N TRP A 29 6.67 -5.34 22.24
CA TRP A 29 7.55 -4.90 23.32
C TRP A 29 8.54 -5.98 23.77
N GLY A 30 8.46 -7.19 23.20
CA GLY A 30 9.30 -8.33 23.55
C GLY A 30 8.75 -9.18 24.70
N THR A 31 7.46 -9.05 25.02
CA THR A 31 6.77 -9.86 26.04
C THR A 31 6.12 -11.07 25.35
N PRO A 32 6.26 -12.31 25.84
CA PRO A 32 5.57 -13.46 25.25
C PRO A 32 4.06 -13.23 25.10
N LEU A 33 3.48 -13.58 23.95
CA LEU A 33 2.05 -13.40 23.67
C LEU A 33 1.14 -14.20 24.61
N ALA A 34 1.64 -15.31 25.14
CA ALA A 34 0.91 -16.14 26.10
C ALA A 34 0.90 -15.58 27.53
N ASP A 35 1.72 -14.57 27.81
CA ASP A 35 1.81 -13.94 29.12
C ASP A 35 0.61 -13.00 29.35
N SER A 36 0.01 -13.04 30.54
CA SER A 36 -1.10 -12.15 30.93
C SER A 36 -0.69 -10.68 31.02
N GLY A 37 0.62 -10.39 31.16
CA GLY A 37 1.18 -9.04 31.08
C GLY A 37 1.44 -8.52 29.66
N SER A 38 1.17 -9.33 28.63
CA SER A 38 1.34 -8.94 27.23
C SER A 38 0.34 -7.84 26.83
N HIS A 39 0.79 -6.91 25.99
CA HIS A 39 -0.12 -5.92 25.41
C HIS A 39 -0.89 -6.48 24.21
N GLY A 40 -0.56 -7.70 23.76
CA GLY A 40 -1.21 -8.36 22.62
C GLY A 40 -0.90 -7.74 21.25
N SER A 41 -0.07 -6.70 21.19
CA SER A 41 0.26 -6.01 19.94
C SER A 41 1.24 -6.85 19.12
N TYR A 42 0.75 -7.65 18.19
CA TYR A 42 1.58 -8.51 17.33
C TYR A 42 2.09 -7.76 16.09
N ARG A 43 3.38 -7.39 16.09
CA ARG A 43 3.99 -6.56 15.02
C ARG A 43 5.40 -7.02 14.63
N PRO A 44 5.58 -8.29 14.23
CA PRO A 44 6.90 -8.89 14.05
C PRO A 44 7.74 -8.22 12.97
N LEU A 45 7.14 -7.70 11.89
CA LEU A 45 7.90 -7.00 10.84
C LEU A 45 8.49 -5.67 11.33
N CYS A 46 7.78 -4.98 12.23
CA CYS A 46 8.31 -3.76 12.82
C CYS A 46 9.47 -4.08 13.77
N VAL A 47 9.32 -5.10 14.63
CA VAL A 47 10.39 -5.57 15.53
C VAL A 47 11.62 -6.03 14.72
N ALA A 48 11.41 -6.78 13.64
CA ALA A 48 12.48 -7.17 12.71
C ALA A 48 13.23 -5.95 12.16
N SER A 49 12.52 -4.90 11.78
CA SER A 49 13.13 -3.66 11.29
C SER A 49 13.95 -2.93 12.37
N PHE A 50 13.54 -2.99 13.64
CA PHE A 50 14.33 -2.47 14.75
C PHE A 50 15.58 -3.30 14.99
N LYS A 51 15.46 -4.64 14.96
CA LYS A 51 16.61 -5.55 15.06
C LYS A 51 17.64 -5.28 13.95
N LEU A 52 17.19 -5.13 12.70
CA LEU A 52 18.09 -4.75 11.59
C LEU A 52 18.76 -3.40 11.83
N ASN A 53 18.03 -2.40 12.31
CA ASN A 53 18.60 -1.10 12.64
C ASN A 53 19.64 -1.21 13.77
N TYR A 54 19.36 -2.02 14.79
CA TYR A 54 20.26 -2.26 15.90
C TYR A 54 21.55 -2.96 15.45
N LEU A 55 21.44 -3.93 14.55
CA LEU A 55 22.62 -4.62 13.97
C LEU A 55 23.51 -3.68 13.17
N VAL A 56 22.97 -2.61 12.57
CA VAL A 56 23.73 -1.65 11.76
C VAL A 56 24.38 -0.55 12.61
N ASP A 57 23.62 0.07 13.53
CA ASP A 57 24.06 1.29 14.22
C ASP A 57 23.81 1.27 15.75
N GLY A 58 23.47 0.10 16.29
CA GLY A 58 23.24 -0.09 17.72
C GLY A 58 22.10 0.77 18.26
N PHE A 59 22.37 1.50 19.34
CA PHE A 59 21.40 2.34 20.03
C PHE A 59 21.38 3.80 19.58
N LYS A 60 22.11 4.17 18.53
CA LYS A 60 22.22 5.57 18.11
C LYS A 60 20.86 6.08 17.63
N PRO A 61 20.25 7.08 18.30
CA PRO A 61 18.90 7.54 17.96
C PRO A 61 18.77 8.05 16.52
N PHE A 62 19.83 8.67 16.00
CA PHE A 62 19.88 9.22 14.65
C PHE A 62 19.45 8.21 13.59
N GLY A 63 20.01 6.99 13.60
CA GLY A 63 19.67 5.95 12.62
C GLY A 63 18.18 5.59 12.65
N TYR A 64 17.58 5.53 13.85
CA TYR A 64 16.17 5.19 13.99
C TYR A 64 15.25 6.26 13.41
N HIS A 65 15.54 7.53 13.71
CA HIS A 65 14.78 8.66 13.18
C HIS A 65 14.99 8.83 11.67
N LEU A 66 16.22 8.62 11.18
CA LEU A 66 16.52 8.67 9.75
C LEU A 66 15.67 7.66 8.97
N VAL A 67 15.59 6.41 9.45
CA VAL A 67 14.73 5.39 8.83
C VAL A 67 13.27 5.84 8.82
N ASN A 68 12.76 6.42 9.91
CA ASN A 68 11.38 6.91 9.95
C ASN A 68 11.14 8.05 8.95
N VAL A 69 12.06 9.00 8.82
CA VAL A 69 11.98 10.09 7.82
C VAL A 69 12.00 9.53 6.39
N LEU A 70 12.84 8.55 6.10
CA LEU A 70 12.89 7.89 4.79
C LEU A 70 11.60 7.13 4.49
N LEU A 71 11.04 6.41 5.48
CA LEU A 71 9.76 5.73 5.33
C LEU A 71 8.62 6.73 5.09
N HIS A 72 8.58 7.85 5.81
CA HIS A 72 7.58 8.90 5.58
C HIS A 72 7.71 9.52 4.19
N SER A 73 8.93 9.72 3.71
CA SER A 73 9.20 10.22 2.36
C SER A 73 8.69 9.24 1.29
N LEU A 74 8.90 7.94 1.50
CA LEU A 74 8.37 6.89 0.64
C LEU A 74 6.84 6.83 0.67
N ALA A 75 6.23 6.88 1.86
CA ALA A 75 4.78 6.92 2.03
C ALA A 75 4.16 8.13 1.29
N THR A 76 4.79 9.30 1.43
CA THR A 76 4.40 10.53 0.70
C THR A 76 4.43 10.32 -0.82
N GLY A 77 5.50 9.72 -1.34
CA GLY A 77 5.60 9.39 -2.77
C GLY A 77 4.51 8.41 -3.24
N LEU A 78 4.15 7.43 -2.41
CA LEU A 78 3.06 6.50 -2.69
C LEU A 78 1.68 7.16 -2.65
N VAL A 79 1.44 8.09 -1.73
CA VAL A 79 0.23 8.91 -1.69
C VAL A 79 0.11 9.73 -2.97
N VAL A 80 1.18 10.39 -3.41
CA VAL A 80 1.22 11.11 -4.69
C VAL A 80 0.89 10.19 -5.86
N LYS A 81 1.46 8.98 -5.88
CA LYS A 81 1.18 7.99 -6.93
C LYS A 81 -0.29 7.55 -6.90
N LEU A 82 -0.86 7.30 -5.73
CA LEU A 82 -2.26 6.93 -5.55
C LEU A 82 -3.20 8.06 -5.98
N ALA A 83 -2.88 9.30 -5.62
CA ALA A 83 -3.64 10.49 -5.99
C ALA A 83 -3.78 10.63 -7.51
N ARG A 84 -2.73 10.32 -8.29
CA ARG A 84 -2.78 10.30 -9.77
C ARG A 84 -3.77 9.28 -10.34
N HIS A 85 -4.13 8.24 -9.58
CA HIS A 85 -5.09 7.23 -10.02
C HIS A 85 -6.53 7.54 -9.61
N ILE A 86 -6.74 8.31 -8.53
CA ILE A 86 -8.06 8.50 -7.92
C ILE A 86 -8.61 9.91 -8.17
N LEU A 87 -7.77 10.94 -8.07
CA LEU A 87 -8.23 12.32 -8.16
C LEU A 87 -8.38 12.75 -9.62
N PRO A 88 -9.50 13.38 -10.00
CA PRO A 88 -9.65 14.05 -11.30
C PRO A 88 -8.93 15.41 -11.29
N ALA A 89 -7.69 15.44 -10.80
CA ALA A 89 -6.92 16.67 -10.60
C ALA A 89 -5.71 16.72 -11.56
N GLY A 90 -5.39 17.93 -12.02
CA GLY A 90 -4.16 18.18 -12.77
C GLY A 90 -2.88 18.00 -11.92
N ARG A 91 -1.71 18.19 -12.54
CA ARG A 91 -0.40 18.03 -11.87
C ARG A 91 -0.28 18.82 -10.57
N SER A 92 -0.85 20.02 -10.51
CA SER A 92 -0.86 20.89 -9.33
C SER A 92 -1.64 20.28 -8.17
N GLY A 93 -2.84 19.75 -8.40
CA GLY A 93 -3.65 19.14 -7.34
C GLY A 93 -2.97 17.92 -6.71
N VAL A 94 -2.36 17.06 -7.53
CA VAL A 94 -1.59 15.90 -7.02
C VAL A 94 -0.37 16.35 -6.22
N ALA A 95 0.34 17.40 -6.67
CA ALA A 95 1.46 17.96 -5.93
C ALA A 95 1.02 18.53 -4.58
N ILE A 96 -0.10 19.26 -4.54
CA ILE A 96 -0.69 19.79 -3.30
C ILE A 96 -1.06 18.65 -2.34
N THR A 97 -1.68 17.57 -2.81
CA THR A 97 -1.98 16.39 -1.98
C THR A 97 -0.70 15.83 -1.34
N GLY A 98 0.37 15.69 -2.13
CA GLY A 98 1.66 15.22 -1.62
C GLY A 98 2.27 16.14 -0.58
N LEU A 99 2.27 17.45 -0.85
CA LEU A 99 2.80 18.45 0.07
C LEU A 99 2.02 18.48 1.38
N LEU A 100 0.68 18.52 1.30
CA LEU A 100 -0.18 18.48 2.47
C LEU A 100 0.08 17.23 3.32
N PHE A 101 0.18 16.05 2.70
CA PHE A 101 0.52 14.83 3.41
C PHE A 101 1.92 14.88 4.04
N ALA A 102 2.92 15.40 3.32
CA ALA A 102 4.30 15.44 3.79
C ALA A 102 4.45 16.29 5.08
N VAL A 103 3.79 17.45 5.14
CA VAL A 103 3.92 18.42 6.23
C VAL A 103 2.82 18.34 7.27
N HIS A 104 1.86 17.42 7.14
CA HIS A 104 0.70 17.40 8.03
C HIS A 104 1.12 17.14 9.49
N PRO A 105 0.73 18.00 10.46
CA PRO A 105 1.15 17.85 11.87
C PRO A 105 0.75 16.52 12.51
N ILE A 106 -0.31 15.87 12.01
CA ILE A 106 -0.74 14.54 12.49
C ILE A 106 0.35 13.46 12.34
N HIS A 107 1.32 13.64 11.44
CA HIS A 107 2.39 12.66 11.23
C HIS A 107 3.59 12.88 12.18
N THR A 108 3.61 13.96 12.96
CA THR A 108 4.74 14.28 13.84
C THR A 108 5.03 13.15 14.82
N GLU A 109 4.02 12.55 15.45
CA GLU A 109 4.21 11.42 16.35
C GLU A 109 4.75 10.17 15.62
N ALA A 110 4.27 9.89 14.41
CA ALA A 110 4.69 8.75 13.61
C ALA A 110 6.14 8.88 13.12
N VAL A 111 6.58 10.11 12.80
CA VAL A 111 7.93 10.40 12.28
C VAL A 111 8.94 10.61 13.40
N ALA A 112 8.59 11.42 14.40
CA ALA A 112 9.48 11.73 15.52
C ALA A 112 9.59 10.58 16.52
N GLY A 113 8.53 9.80 16.75
CA GLY A 113 8.57 8.65 17.62
C GLY A 113 9.20 7.43 16.95
N VAL A 114 10.22 6.81 17.55
CA VAL A 114 10.83 5.57 17.03
C VAL A 114 9.77 4.47 16.87
N VAL A 115 8.87 4.33 17.84
CA VAL A 115 7.73 3.38 17.81
C VAL A 115 6.77 3.63 16.65
N GLY A 116 6.70 4.87 16.14
CA GLY A 116 5.90 5.25 14.98
C GLY A 116 6.30 4.55 13.68
N ARG A 117 7.44 3.84 13.65
CA ARG A 117 7.84 2.98 12.53
C ARG A 117 6.78 1.94 12.14
N ALA A 118 6.00 1.44 13.10
CA ALA A 118 4.90 0.52 12.84
C ALA A 118 3.83 1.17 11.93
N ASP A 119 3.48 2.43 12.20
CA ASP A 119 2.54 3.20 11.40
C ASP A 119 3.07 3.48 9.99
N LEU A 120 4.33 3.89 9.89
CA LEU A 120 4.95 4.24 8.61
C LEU A 120 5.07 3.03 7.69
N THR A 121 5.60 1.91 8.20
CA THR A 121 5.73 0.66 7.43
C THR A 121 4.38 0.06 7.08
N GLY A 122 3.43 0.06 8.03
CA GLY A 122 2.05 -0.35 7.78
C GLY A 122 1.38 0.47 6.68
N CYS A 123 1.55 1.80 6.72
CA CYS A 123 1.04 2.72 5.69
C CYS A 123 1.64 2.43 4.30
N ILE A 124 2.95 2.18 4.21
CA ILE A 124 3.61 1.85 2.94
C ILE A 124 3.02 0.57 2.34
N PHE A 125 2.95 -0.52 3.12
CA PHE A 125 2.39 -1.78 2.63
C PHE A 125 0.91 -1.67 2.29
N TYR A 126 0.15 -0.90 3.07
CA TYR A 126 -1.23 -0.55 2.79
C TYR A 126 -1.39 0.13 1.42
N LEU A 127 -0.62 1.19 1.17
CA LEU A 127 -0.68 1.95 -0.09
C LEU A 127 -0.24 1.10 -1.28
N LEU A 128 0.79 0.26 -1.11
CA LEU A 128 1.22 -0.69 -2.13
C LEU A 128 0.14 -1.74 -2.43
N ALA A 129 -0.53 -2.27 -1.41
CA ALA A 129 -1.63 -3.23 -1.57
C ALA A 129 -2.76 -2.61 -2.40
N LEU A 130 -3.14 -1.37 -2.08
CA LEU A 130 -4.18 -0.63 -2.82
C LEU A 130 -3.77 -0.35 -4.27
N LEU A 131 -2.52 0.08 -4.52
CA LEU A 131 -2.01 0.29 -5.87
C LEU A 131 -1.96 -1.01 -6.69
N ALA A 132 -1.57 -2.12 -6.08
CA ALA A 132 -1.63 -3.45 -6.70
C ALA A 132 -3.08 -3.85 -7.01
N TYR A 133 -4.02 -3.52 -6.12
CA TYR A 133 -5.44 -3.82 -6.32
C TYR A 133 -6.05 -3.00 -7.45
N ILE A 134 -5.70 -1.72 -7.55
CA ILE A 134 -6.09 -0.87 -8.70
C ILE A 134 -5.60 -1.50 -10.02
N ARG A 135 -4.39 -2.07 -10.03
CA ARG A 135 -3.86 -2.80 -11.19
C ARG A 135 -4.67 -4.07 -11.47
N HIS A 136 -5.02 -4.84 -10.44
CA HIS A 136 -5.87 -6.02 -10.55
C HIS A 136 -7.20 -5.68 -11.24
N VAL A 137 -7.91 -4.65 -10.76
CA VAL A 137 -9.20 -4.21 -11.34
C VAL A 137 -9.06 -3.83 -12.81
N ARG A 138 -7.99 -3.11 -13.18
CA ARG A 138 -7.73 -2.72 -14.58
C ARG A 138 -7.49 -3.93 -15.49
N TRP A 139 -6.69 -4.90 -15.05
CA TRP A 139 -6.42 -6.11 -15.84
C TRP A 139 -7.63 -7.02 -15.94
N ARG A 140 -8.43 -7.11 -14.89
CA ARG A 140 -9.73 -7.82 -14.90
C ARG A 140 -10.67 -7.26 -15.97
N GLN A 141 -10.73 -5.93 -16.13
CA GLN A 141 -11.57 -5.28 -17.14
C GLN A 141 -11.14 -5.60 -18.59
N TRP A 142 -9.85 -5.85 -18.80
CA TRP A 142 -9.29 -6.23 -20.11
C TRP A 142 -9.20 -7.74 -20.33
N GLY A 143 -9.63 -8.56 -19.36
CA GLY A 143 -9.51 -10.02 -19.45
C GLY A 143 -8.07 -10.54 -19.40
N ASP A 144 -7.12 -9.75 -18.90
CA ASP A 144 -5.71 -10.13 -18.81
C ASP A 144 -5.48 -11.07 -17.61
N GLY A 145 -4.83 -12.22 -17.85
CA GLY A 145 -4.50 -13.21 -16.82
C GLY A 145 -3.59 -12.68 -15.70
N ARG A 146 -2.83 -11.60 -15.95
CA ARG A 146 -2.01 -10.91 -14.94
C ARG A 146 -2.83 -10.38 -13.75
N GLN A 147 -4.15 -10.30 -13.87
CA GLN A 147 -5.05 -9.94 -12.77
C GLN A 147 -4.82 -10.82 -11.52
N TRP A 148 -4.58 -12.12 -11.68
CA TRP A 148 -4.44 -13.04 -10.55
C TRP A 148 -3.13 -12.81 -9.79
N LEU A 149 -2.06 -12.50 -10.53
CA LEU A 149 -0.79 -12.11 -9.93
C LEU A 149 -0.94 -10.80 -9.14
N ALA A 150 -1.63 -9.79 -9.70
CA ALA A 150 -1.88 -8.54 -8.97
C ALA A 150 -2.69 -8.77 -7.69
N LEU A 151 -3.70 -9.65 -7.73
CA LEU A 151 -4.50 -9.99 -6.56
C LEU A 151 -3.66 -10.70 -5.50
N ALA A 152 -2.83 -11.67 -5.89
CA ALA A 152 -1.92 -12.35 -4.97
C ALA A 152 -0.95 -11.36 -4.31
N VAL A 153 -0.37 -10.44 -5.09
CA VAL A 153 0.49 -9.37 -4.58
C VAL A 153 -0.27 -8.46 -3.61
N THR A 154 -1.51 -8.08 -3.90
CA THR A 154 -2.35 -7.30 -2.96
C THR A 154 -2.53 -8.03 -1.63
N VAL A 155 -2.89 -9.31 -1.66
CA VAL A 155 -3.12 -10.10 -0.43
C VAL A 155 -1.84 -10.21 0.39
N LEU A 156 -0.70 -10.47 -0.26
CA LEU A 156 0.60 -10.55 0.41
C LEU A 156 0.99 -9.21 1.05
N LEU A 157 0.80 -8.10 0.35
CA LEU A 157 1.09 -6.76 0.86
C LEU A 157 0.15 -6.37 2.00
N ALA A 158 -1.13 -6.70 1.90
CA ALA A 158 -2.09 -6.46 2.98
C ALA A 158 -1.74 -7.29 4.24
N GLY A 159 -1.34 -8.56 4.05
CA GLY A 159 -0.82 -9.39 5.14
C GLY A 159 0.42 -8.79 5.79
N ALA A 160 1.39 -8.32 4.99
CA ALA A 160 2.56 -7.62 5.50
C ALA A 160 2.20 -6.34 6.26
N ALA A 161 1.21 -5.57 5.78
CA ALA A 161 0.73 -4.39 6.47
C ALA A 161 0.14 -4.73 7.85
N ILE A 162 -0.65 -5.81 7.96
CA ILE A 162 -1.22 -6.30 9.23
C ILE A 162 -0.11 -6.71 10.20
N LEU A 163 0.95 -7.36 9.72
CA LEU A 163 2.12 -7.74 10.52
C LEU A 163 2.99 -6.54 10.95
N CYS A 164 2.79 -5.36 10.36
CA CYS A 164 3.36 -4.10 10.85
C CYS A 164 2.44 -3.43 11.86
N LYS A 165 1.12 -3.41 11.59
CA LYS A 165 0.10 -2.82 12.44
C LYS A 165 -1.28 -3.41 12.14
N GLU A 166 -1.94 -3.88 13.18
CA GLU A 166 -3.23 -4.57 13.13
C GLU A 166 -4.35 -3.74 12.47
N THR A 167 -4.33 -2.41 12.62
CA THR A 167 -5.31 -1.50 11.99
C THR A 167 -5.24 -1.52 10.45
N ALA A 168 -4.15 -2.02 9.87
CA ALA A 168 -3.99 -2.14 8.42
C ALA A 168 -4.89 -3.22 7.79
N VAL A 169 -5.60 -4.04 8.58
CA VAL A 169 -6.65 -4.93 8.07
C VAL A 169 -7.71 -4.18 7.24
N THR A 170 -7.91 -2.90 7.53
CA THR A 170 -8.77 -2.00 6.78
C THR A 170 -8.37 -1.82 5.32
N ALA A 171 -7.14 -2.19 4.91
CA ALA A 171 -6.71 -2.17 3.51
C ALA A 171 -7.59 -3.04 2.63
N LEU A 172 -7.96 -4.22 3.11
CA LEU A 172 -8.82 -5.16 2.39
C LEU A 172 -10.23 -4.60 2.21
N VAL A 173 -10.75 -3.94 3.25
CA VAL A 173 -12.05 -3.25 3.21
C VAL A 173 -12.03 -2.13 2.17
N VAL A 174 -10.97 -1.31 2.14
CA VAL A 174 -10.85 -0.24 1.14
C VAL A 174 -10.69 -0.80 -0.28
N CYS A 175 -9.98 -1.92 -0.46
CA CYS A 175 -9.94 -2.61 -1.75
C CYS A 175 -11.34 -3.09 -2.18
N ALA A 176 -12.10 -3.70 -1.27
CA ALA A 176 -13.47 -4.14 -1.56
C ALA A 176 -14.39 -2.96 -1.92
N ILE A 177 -14.33 -1.86 -1.18
CA ILE A 177 -15.08 -0.63 -1.49
C ILE A 177 -14.68 -0.10 -2.86
N TYR A 178 -13.38 -0.05 -3.17
CA TYR A 178 -12.89 0.37 -4.48
C TYR A 178 -13.46 -0.50 -5.61
N ASP A 179 -13.52 -1.82 -5.42
CA ASP A 179 -14.07 -2.74 -6.40
C ASP A 179 -15.57 -2.55 -6.61
N ILE A 180 -16.31 -2.36 -5.51
CA ILE A 180 -17.75 -2.10 -5.55
C ILE A 180 -18.02 -0.82 -6.36
N ILE A 181 -17.29 0.26 -6.08
CA ILE A 181 -17.45 1.54 -6.80
C ILE A 181 -17.16 1.36 -8.30
N LYS A 182 -16.08 0.65 -8.66
CA LYS A 182 -15.70 0.43 -10.07
C LYS A 182 -16.61 -0.58 -10.78
N GLY A 183 -17.09 -1.59 -10.08
CA GLY A 183 -18.05 -2.58 -10.58
C GLY A 183 -19.39 -1.91 -10.92
N TYR A 184 -19.91 -1.06 -10.03
CA TYR A 184 -21.13 -0.28 -10.31
C TYR A 184 -20.98 0.67 -11.50
N ALA A 185 -19.84 1.37 -11.61
CA ALA A 185 -19.56 2.25 -12.73
C ALA A 185 -19.51 1.47 -14.07
N GLY A 186 -18.79 0.34 -14.09
CA GLY A 186 -18.66 -0.50 -15.29
C GLY A 186 -19.99 -1.10 -15.77
N SER A 187 -20.88 -1.49 -14.86
CA SER A 187 -22.22 -1.97 -15.21
C SER A 187 -23.09 -0.88 -15.83
N ARG A 188 -23.03 0.37 -15.32
CA ARG A 188 -23.74 1.51 -15.90
C ARG A 188 -23.30 1.83 -17.33
N ASP A 189 -21.99 1.82 -17.57
CA ASP A 189 -21.43 2.13 -18.89
C ASP A 189 -21.83 1.08 -19.94
N LYS A 190 -21.81 -0.21 -19.57
CA LYS A 190 -22.28 -1.30 -20.45
C LYS A 190 -23.76 -1.18 -20.80
N VAL A 191 -24.61 -0.86 -19.81
CA VAL A 191 -26.05 -0.64 -20.05
C VAL A 191 -26.26 0.55 -20.98
N ARG A 192 -25.56 1.67 -20.77
CA ARG A 192 -25.67 2.85 -21.66
C ARG A 192 -25.27 2.53 -23.10
N LEU A 193 -24.16 1.81 -23.31
CA LEU A 193 -23.72 1.42 -24.66
C LEU A 193 -24.70 0.46 -25.34
N SER A 194 -25.23 -0.52 -24.60
CA SER A 194 -26.26 -1.44 -25.10
C SER A 194 -27.54 -0.68 -25.49
N THR A 195 -28.05 0.19 -24.61
CA THR A 195 -29.23 1.01 -24.91
C THR A 195 -28.99 1.94 -26.10
N THR A 196 -27.81 2.55 -26.23
CA THR A 196 -27.49 3.44 -27.37
C THR A 196 -27.43 2.66 -28.70
N SER A 197 -26.95 1.41 -28.67
CA SER A 197 -26.88 0.54 -29.85
C SER A 197 -28.24 0.00 -30.33
N THR A 198 -29.28 0.05 -29.49
CA THR A 198 -30.62 -0.44 -29.80
C THR A 198 -31.62 0.65 -30.18
N TRP A 199 -31.21 1.93 -30.25
CA TRP A 199 -32.09 3.00 -30.74
C TRP A 199 -32.32 2.88 -32.26
N PRO A 200 -33.59 2.87 -32.72
CA PRO A 200 -33.89 2.94 -34.14
C PRO A 200 -33.51 4.34 -34.65
N GLY A 201 -32.31 4.48 -35.19
CA GLY A 201 -31.78 5.75 -35.71
C GLY A 201 -30.26 5.91 -35.70
N PHE A 202 -29.51 5.04 -35.01
CA PHE A 202 -28.04 5.04 -35.11
C PHE A 202 -27.58 4.24 -36.34
N PRO A 203 -26.83 4.83 -37.29
CA PRO A 203 -26.29 4.08 -38.41
C PRO A 203 -25.27 3.07 -37.88
N ALA A 204 -25.51 1.79 -38.14
CA ALA A 204 -24.53 0.73 -37.91
C ALA A 204 -23.28 1.05 -38.73
N VAL A 205 -22.20 1.46 -38.08
CA VAL A 205 -20.88 1.54 -38.73
C VAL A 205 -20.40 0.10 -38.91
N ALA A 206 -20.79 -0.50 -40.04
CA ALA A 206 -20.28 -1.77 -40.50
C ALA A 206 -18.81 -1.59 -40.91
N GLY A 207 -17.90 -2.20 -40.14
CA GLY A 207 -16.50 -2.28 -40.50
C GLY A 207 -16.31 -3.17 -41.74
N HIS A 208 -16.11 -2.54 -42.89
CA HIS A 208 -15.49 -3.17 -44.06
C HIS A 208 -14.04 -2.70 -44.14
N THR A 209 -13.10 -3.43 -43.54
CA THR A 209 -11.70 -3.36 -43.90
C THR A 209 -11.45 -4.29 -45.08
N THR A 210 -11.69 -3.79 -46.30
CA THR A 210 -11.04 -4.34 -47.49
C THR A 210 -9.70 -3.64 -47.64
N VAL A 211 -8.62 -4.43 -47.56
CA VAL A 211 -7.30 -4.02 -48.04
C VAL A 211 -7.30 -4.17 -49.56
N PRO A 212 -6.88 -3.15 -50.32
CA PRO A 212 -6.21 -3.45 -51.59
C PRO A 212 -4.99 -2.57 -51.85
N GLY A 213 -3.90 -3.24 -52.26
CA GLY A 213 -3.03 -2.75 -53.33
C GLY A 213 -1.85 -1.87 -52.91
N SER A 214 -0.68 -2.49 -52.78
CA SER A 214 0.60 -1.82 -53.06
C SER A 214 0.63 -1.34 -54.52
N PRO A 215 1.15 -0.14 -54.78
CA PRO A 215 2.24 -0.06 -55.77
C PRO A 215 3.32 0.97 -55.40
N GLY A 216 4.55 0.71 -55.85
CA GLY A 216 5.45 1.78 -56.32
C GLY A 216 6.54 2.27 -55.37
N ILE A 217 7.72 1.70 -55.57
CA ILE A 217 9.04 2.27 -55.29
C ILE A 217 9.17 3.63 -56.00
N TYR A 218 9.67 4.67 -55.32
CA TYR A 218 10.55 5.70 -55.91
C TYR A 218 11.43 6.34 -54.81
N ILE A 219 12.73 6.03 -54.92
CA ILE A 219 13.96 6.74 -54.51
C ILE A 219 14.04 7.31 -53.08
#